data_AF-A0A0L9UC20-F1
#
_entry.id   AF-A0A0L9UC20-F1
#
_cell.length_a   1.000
_cell.length_b   1.000
_cell.length_c   1.000
_cell.angle_alpha   90.00
_cell.angle_beta   90.00
_cell.angle_gamma   90.00
#
_symmetry.space_group_name_H-M   'P 1'
#
loop_
_entity.id
_entity.type
_entity.pdbx_description
1 polymer ?
#
loop_
_entity_poly.entity_id
_entity_poly.type
_entity_poly.pdbx_seq_one_letter_code
_entity_poly.pdbx_strand_id
1 'polypeptide(L)'
;MIIDNKLVESIESLSAKEMISTSSFGEAVDFRGIGKVDKNFIPLLEEVCSWYPSLIDSKKNRSQRFTEWAFTALGRVLHFLNTKKLREMDHDAYNNLQILWEEVETFGFDLEWLIPHVQFALGVKTHVERALEVKRLEENVTILEMEAMTSRTKMIEAMVNLRRTRRDLVKTKDGFEECDLDAELGYGGGEKDLVRRMSHQELLEAAFEMSTRAALLMLRDTETAEDRVKQLKEKLAILNSDLDKALKVNFELNAKLPEMIIAHSDCEKKQEDVATRLFEARVTEKHTIETGRKFQKNNDDLTLKCQKMKKVIEELVMRNTEFIQQKTNRDKRERLKMKIEEQTKMEKQRLKMKIEDPVADAGFGSIYQKKIWNECIRLRGPRIRLCCKVIRMMGGVFGSWRLYSVTGFWLVKLLKTTVVAGGAVLREDDAGE
;
A
#
# COMPACT_ATOMS: atom_id res chain seq x y z
N MET A 1 66.65 13.91 24.94
CA MET A 1 65.32 13.65 24.35
C MET A 1 65.22 12.17 24.04
N ILE A 2 64.60 11.42 24.94
CA ILE A 2 64.22 10.02 24.71
C ILE A 2 62.77 10.09 24.26
N ILE A 3 62.49 9.70 23.03
CA ILE A 3 61.12 9.55 22.53
C ILE A 3 60.68 8.18 23.03
N ASP A 4 59.79 8.18 24.02
CA ASP A 4 59.24 6.96 24.61
C ASP A 4 58.39 6.20 23.58
N ASN A 5 58.78 4.96 23.32
CA ASN A 5 58.08 3.91 22.56
C ASN A 5 56.69 3.52 23.11
N LYS A 6 56.08 4.34 23.98
CA LYS A 6 54.74 4.10 24.56
C LYS A 6 53.58 4.43 23.62
N LEU A 7 53.85 5.19 22.55
CA LEU A 7 52.80 5.62 21.63
C LEU A 7 52.44 4.54 20.59
N VAL A 8 53.35 3.62 20.28
CA VAL A 8 53.14 2.63 19.21
C VAL A 8 52.28 1.45 19.69
N GLU A 9 52.43 0.98 20.94
CA GLU A 9 51.53 -0.03 21.51
C GLU A 9 50.10 0.51 21.75
N SER A 10 49.93 1.82 21.92
CA SER A 10 48.60 2.42 22.09
C SER A 10 47.80 2.42 20.78
N ILE A 11 48.47 2.57 19.63
CA ILE A 11 47.81 2.64 18.30
C ILE A 11 47.39 1.25 17.82
N GLU A 12 48.16 0.19 18.12
CA GLU A 12 47.73 -1.19 17.85
C GLU A 12 46.62 -1.66 18.82
N SER A 13 46.52 -1.06 20.02
CA SER A 13 45.38 -1.30 20.93
C SER A 13 44.09 -0.56 20.56
N LEU A 14 44.20 0.55 19.81
CA LEU A 14 43.06 1.35 19.33
C LEU A 14 42.48 0.82 18.02
N SER A 15 43.28 0.11 17.22
CA SER A 15 42.83 -0.52 15.96
C SER A 15 41.93 -1.75 16.17
N ALA A 16 41.99 -2.39 17.35
CA ALA A 16 41.17 -3.55 17.69
C ALA A 16 39.96 -3.23 18.59
N LYS A 17 39.70 -1.96 18.92
CA LYS A 17 38.72 -1.56 19.95
C LYS A 17 37.67 -0.55 19.47
N GLU A 18 37.26 -0.65 18.20
CA GLU A 18 35.96 -0.13 17.76
C GLU A 18 35.49 -0.81 16.47
N MET A 19 35.73 -2.12 16.36
CA MET A 19 34.89 -2.94 15.51
C MET A 19 33.51 -3.00 16.16
N ILE A 20 32.63 -2.13 15.67
CA ILE A 20 31.20 -2.37 15.54
C ILE A 20 30.59 -2.82 16.88
N SER A 21 30.14 -1.84 17.67
CA SER A 21 29.04 -2.10 18.60
C SER A 21 27.79 -2.42 17.79
N THR A 22 27.75 -3.61 17.18
CA THR A 22 26.53 -4.37 17.01
C THR A 22 26.06 -4.61 18.43
N SER A 23 25.29 -3.65 18.94
CA SER A 23 24.35 -3.83 20.04
C SER A 23 23.88 -5.27 20.00
N SER A 24 24.13 -6.05 21.05
CA SER A 24 23.94 -7.48 21.03
C SER A 24 22.52 -7.83 20.56
N PHE A 25 22.40 -8.18 19.28
CA PHE A 25 21.22 -8.77 18.65
C PHE A 25 21.12 -10.21 19.16
N GLY A 26 20.84 -10.36 20.45
CA GLY A 26 21.18 -11.56 21.20
C GLY A 26 20.09 -12.62 21.17
N GLU A 27 18.84 -12.24 20.89
CA GLU A 27 17.71 -13.14 20.99
C GLU A 27 16.69 -12.82 19.89
N ALA A 28 16.61 -13.69 18.88
CA ALA A 28 15.58 -13.61 17.86
C ALA A 28 14.38 -14.46 18.28
N VAL A 29 13.19 -13.84 18.32
CA VAL A 29 11.94 -14.46 18.76
C VAL A 29 10.99 -14.55 17.56
N ASP A 30 10.13 -15.57 17.54
CA ASP A 30 9.13 -15.69 16.48
C ASP A 30 8.05 -14.60 16.61
N PHE A 31 7.88 -13.80 15.57
CA PHE A 31 6.90 -12.72 15.50
C PHE A 31 5.63 -13.21 14.80
N ARG A 32 4.58 -13.58 15.56
CA ARG A 32 3.26 -14.02 15.02
C ARG A 32 3.32 -15.10 13.92
N GLY A 33 4.30 -16.02 13.96
CA GLY A 33 4.49 -17.03 12.92
C GLY A 33 4.97 -16.48 11.56
N ILE A 34 5.39 -15.21 11.53
CA ILE A 34 5.99 -14.53 10.39
C ILE A 34 7.48 -14.88 10.28
N GLY A 35 8.09 -15.26 11.41
CA GLY A 35 9.44 -15.77 11.53
C GLY A 35 10.27 -15.03 12.58
N LYS A 36 11.58 -15.34 12.61
CA LYS A 36 12.49 -14.88 13.68
C LYS A 36 12.93 -13.44 13.46
N VAL A 37 12.58 -12.56 14.39
CA VAL A 37 12.97 -11.14 14.42
C VAL A 37 13.62 -10.83 15.77
N ASP A 38 14.53 -9.84 15.81
CA ASP A 38 15.17 -9.43 17.07
C ASP A 38 14.14 -9.00 18.11
N LYS A 39 14.32 -9.49 19.35
CA LYS A 39 13.43 -9.23 20.48
C LYS A 39 13.21 -7.74 20.75
N ASN A 40 14.21 -6.90 20.53
CA ASN A 40 14.12 -5.46 20.77
C ASN A 40 13.17 -4.77 19.78
N PHE A 41 12.90 -5.40 18.65
CA PHE A 41 11.98 -4.87 17.64
C PHE A 41 10.55 -5.32 17.86
N ILE A 42 10.33 -6.43 18.57
CA ILE A 42 9.01 -7.03 18.77
C ILE A 42 8.00 -6.01 19.32
N PRO A 43 8.29 -5.25 20.41
CA PRO A 43 7.30 -4.29 20.93
C PRO A 43 6.90 -3.21 19.91
N LEU A 44 7.88 -2.67 19.19
CA LEU A 44 7.67 -1.64 18.17
C LEU A 44 6.88 -2.18 16.97
N LEU A 45 7.21 -3.40 16.53
CA LEU A 45 6.51 -4.06 15.44
C LEU A 45 5.08 -4.46 15.84
N GLU A 46 4.85 -4.90 17.08
CA GLU A 46 3.50 -5.21 17.58
C GLU A 46 2.61 -3.97 17.62
N GLU A 47 3.14 -2.85 18.09
CA GLU A 47 2.44 -1.56 18.11
C GLU A 47 2.06 -1.10 16.70
N VAL A 48 3.05 -1.01 15.81
CA VAL A 48 2.84 -0.56 14.43
C VAL A 48 1.91 -1.50 13.66
N CYS A 49 2.06 -2.82 13.80
CA CYS A 49 1.16 -3.78 13.12
C CYS A 49 -0.27 -3.77 13.68
N SER A 50 -0.48 -3.27 14.90
CA SER A 50 -1.82 -3.08 15.46
C SER A 50 -2.52 -1.88 14.80
N TRP A 51 -1.76 -0.84 14.46
CA TRP A 51 -2.29 0.35 13.78
C TRP A 51 -2.40 0.15 12.27
N TYR A 52 -1.47 -0.60 11.68
CA TYR A 52 -1.40 -0.86 10.24
C TYR A 52 -1.41 -2.37 9.93
N PRO A 53 -2.56 -3.05 10.06
CA PRO A 53 -2.67 -4.49 9.76
C PRO A 53 -2.26 -4.86 8.33
N SER A 54 -2.36 -3.91 7.39
CA SER A 54 -1.94 -4.05 6.00
C SER A 54 -0.46 -4.46 5.85
N LEU A 55 0.40 -4.11 6.80
CA LEU A 55 1.81 -4.52 6.81
C LEU A 55 1.96 -6.04 6.85
N ILE A 56 1.19 -6.72 7.71
CA ILE A 56 1.19 -8.18 7.81
C ILE A 56 0.54 -8.80 6.57
N ASP A 57 -0.62 -8.29 6.15
CA ASP A 57 -1.36 -8.84 5.02
C ASP A 57 -0.58 -8.73 3.70
N SER A 58 0.17 -7.65 3.51
CA SER A 58 0.97 -7.41 2.30
C SER A 58 2.07 -8.46 2.09
N LYS A 59 2.50 -9.15 3.14
CA LYS A 59 3.60 -10.15 3.09
C LYS A 59 3.14 -11.58 3.34
N LYS A 60 1.86 -11.82 3.60
CA LYS A 60 1.29 -13.13 3.89
C LYS A 60 1.48 -14.18 2.78
N ASN A 61 1.60 -13.74 1.53
CA ASN A 61 1.80 -14.62 0.36
C ASN A 61 3.28 -14.79 -0.04
N ARG A 62 4.23 -14.26 0.75
CA ARG A 62 5.67 -14.36 0.48
C ARG A 62 6.30 -15.50 1.27
N SER A 63 7.53 -15.87 0.90
CA SER A 63 8.26 -16.88 1.66
C SER A 63 8.58 -16.37 3.07
N GLN A 64 8.61 -17.27 4.06
CA GLN A 64 8.92 -16.92 5.44
C GLN A 64 10.24 -16.13 5.54
N ARG A 65 11.30 -16.57 4.85
CA ARG A 65 12.60 -15.86 4.82
C ARG A 65 12.48 -14.43 4.31
N PHE A 66 11.67 -14.20 3.27
CA PHE A 66 11.46 -12.86 2.74
C PHE A 66 10.77 -11.98 3.77
N THR A 67 9.74 -12.53 4.43
CA THR A 67 8.98 -11.78 5.42
C THR A 67 9.79 -11.50 6.68
N GLU A 68 10.60 -12.46 7.15
CA GLU A 68 11.58 -12.26 8.23
C GLU A 68 12.51 -11.08 7.94
N TRP A 69 13.07 -11.02 6.74
CA TRP A 69 13.99 -9.94 6.35
C TRP A 69 13.28 -8.60 6.27
N ALA A 70 12.07 -8.57 5.69
CA ALA A 70 11.27 -7.37 5.57
C ALA A 70 10.93 -6.76 6.94
N PHE A 71 10.44 -7.58 7.87
CA PHE A 71 10.11 -7.11 9.23
C PHE A 71 11.34 -6.81 10.08
N THR A 72 12.47 -7.50 9.84
CA THR A 72 13.75 -7.16 10.49
C THR A 72 14.25 -5.79 10.04
N ALA A 73 14.20 -5.50 8.73
CA ALA A 73 14.58 -4.19 8.20
C ALA A 73 13.68 -3.09 8.77
N LEU A 74 12.35 -3.30 8.77
CA LEU A 74 11.40 -2.33 9.33
C LEU A 74 11.65 -2.11 10.84
N GLY A 75 11.89 -3.18 11.59
CA GLY A 75 12.23 -3.13 13.00
C GLY A 75 13.49 -2.30 13.28
N ARG A 76 14.52 -2.40 12.42
CA ARG A 76 15.75 -1.59 12.54
C ARG A 76 15.48 -0.10 12.38
N VAL A 77 14.69 0.31 11.39
CA VAL A 77 14.32 1.72 11.20
C VAL A 77 13.54 2.24 12.40
N LEU A 78 12.52 1.51 12.85
CA LEU A 78 11.70 1.91 13.99
C LEU A 78 12.52 2.03 15.28
N HIS A 79 13.37 1.04 15.54
CA HIS A 79 14.26 1.06 16.68
C HIS A 79 15.24 2.23 16.61
N PHE A 80 15.82 2.50 15.44
CA PHE A 80 16.72 3.64 15.24
C PHE A 80 16.02 4.96 15.58
N LEU A 81 14.83 5.20 15.03
CA LEU A 81 14.07 6.43 15.27
C LEU A 81 13.63 6.58 16.74
N ASN A 82 13.32 5.47 17.42
CA ASN A 82 12.90 5.49 18.82
C ASN A 82 14.06 5.70 19.80
N THR A 83 15.24 5.14 19.49
CA THR A 83 16.39 5.16 20.41
C THR A 83 17.34 6.33 20.19
N LYS A 84 17.57 6.73 18.94
CA LYS A 84 18.53 7.79 18.60
C LYS A 84 17.85 9.14 18.74
N LYS A 85 18.22 9.91 19.77
CA LYS A 85 17.74 11.29 19.91
C LYS A 85 18.31 12.15 18.78
N LEU A 86 17.50 13.05 18.23
CA LEU A 86 17.93 13.98 17.16
C LEU A 86 19.18 14.81 17.51
N ARG A 87 19.37 15.11 18.80
CA ARG A 87 20.55 15.85 19.30
C ARG A 87 21.84 15.03 19.28
N GLU A 88 21.72 13.71 19.15
CA GLU A 88 22.82 12.73 19.17
C GLU A 88 23.05 12.11 17.78
N MET A 89 22.42 12.64 16.73
CA MET A 89 22.66 12.22 15.35
C MET A 89 23.96 12.86 14.84
N ASP A 90 24.99 12.05 14.71
CA ASP A 90 26.22 12.36 13.97
C ASP A 90 26.09 12.00 12.48
N HIS A 91 27.15 12.25 11.71
CA HIS A 91 27.17 11.98 10.27
C HIS A 91 27.00 10.48 9.95
N ASP A 92 27.59 9.61 10.76
CA ASP A 92 27.52 8.16 10.56
C ASP A 92 26.13 7.61 10.88
N ALA A 93 25.48 8.12 11.92
CA ALA A 93 24.08 7.82 12.25
C ALA A 93 23.13 8.22 11.13
N TYR A 94 23.36 9.36 10.48
CA TYR A 94 22.58 9.78 9.32
C TYR A 94 22.73 8.78 8.15
N ASN A 95 23.98 8.45 7.80
CA ASN A 95 24.25 7.50 6.72
C ASN A 95 23.65 6.13 7.02
N ASN A 96 23.74 5.68 8.28
CA ASN A 96 23.10 4.45 8.74
C ASN A 96 21.57 4.50 8.61
N LEU A 97 20.91 5.59 9.00
CA LEU A 97 19.46 5.74 8.84
C LEU A 97 19.05 5.71 7.37
N GLN A 98 19.83 6.36 6.50
CA GLN A 98 19.57 6.36 5.07
C GLN A 98 19.67 4.94 4.48
N ILE A 99 20.72 4.19 4.82
CA ILE A 99 20.89 2.79 4.37
C ILE A 99 19.72 1.92 4.88
N LEU A 100 19.35 2.04 6.16
CA LEU A 100 18.23 1.29 6.74
C LEU A 100 16.90 1.63 6.06
N TRP A 101 16.69 2.89 5.71
CA TRP A 101 15.49 3.35 5.00
C TRP A 101 15.42 2.76 3.59
N GLU A 102 16.51 2.86 2.82
CA GLU A 102 16.62 2.28 1.48
C GLU A 102 16.38 0.75 1.52
N GLU A 103 16.95 0.04 2.50
CA GLU A 103 16.68 -1.39 2.73
C GLU A 103 15.19 -1.67 2.90
N VAL A 104 14.50 -0.89 3.75
CA VAL A 104 13.07 -1.06 4.03
C VAL A 104 12.19 -0.78 2.81
N GLU A 105 12.52 0.26 2.03
CA GLU A 105 11.81 0.60 0.79
C GLU A 105 11.86 -0.55 -0.24
N THR A 106 12.97 -1.30 -0.31
CA THR A 106 13.08 -2.42 -1.25
C THR A 106 12.04 -3.52 -1.03
N PHE A 107 11.51 -3.65 0.20
CA PHE A 107 10.51 -4.65 0.52
C PHE A 107 9.10 -4.23 0.10
N GLY A 108 8.87 -2.98 -0.31
CA GLY A 108 7.59 -2.49 -0.82
C GLY A 108 6.49 -2.54 0.23
N PHE A 109 6.77 -2.04 1.44
CA PHE A 109 5.73 -1.74 2.41
C PHE A 109 5.01 -0.44 2.05
N ASP A 110 3.77 -0.32 2.49
CA ASP A 110 3.10 0.98 2.53
C ASP A 110 3.57 1.75 3.77
N LEU A 111 4.42 2.75 3.54
CA LEU A 111 5.15 3.48 4.57
C LEU A 111 4.80 4.97 4.60
N GLU A 112 3.66 5.37 4.03
CA GLU A 112 3.21 6.77 4.01
C GLU A 112 3.23 7.42 5.40
N TRP A 113 2.92 6.64 6.45
CA TRP A 113 2.95 7.09 7.84
C TRP A 113 4.37 7.28 8.42
N LEU A 114 5.38 6.59 7.89
CA LEU A 114 6.75 6.62 8.41
C LEU A 114 7.64 7.64 7.68
N ILE A 115 7.33 7.92 6.40
CA ILE A 115 8.06 8.86 5.55
C ILE A 115 8.29 10.22 6.21
N PRO A 116 7.28 10.92 6.79
CA PRO A 116 7.49 12.24 7.36
C PRO A 116 8.49 12.24 8.53
N HIS A 117 8.51 11.17 9.34
CA HIS A 117 9.40 11.04 10.48
C HIS A 117 10.85 10.81 10.04
N VAL A 118 11.06 9.97 9.03
CA VAL A 118 12.39 9.72 8.45
C VAL A 118 12.91 10.97 7.76
N GLN A 119 12.08 11.63 6.95
CA GLN A 119 12.45 12.89 6.29
C GLN A 119 12.79 13.99 7.28
N PHE A 120 12.07 14.09 8.40
CA PHE A 120 12.39 15.02 9.46
C PHE A 120 13.76 14.71 10.09
N ALA A 121 14.01 13.46 10.46
CA ALA A 121 15.29 13.04 11.02
C ALA A 121 16.47 13.29 10.06
N LEU A 122 16.25 13.08 8.75
CA LEU A 122 17.24 13.41 7.73
C LEU A 122 17.37 14.94 7.52
N GLY A 123 16.27 15.70 7.56
CA GLY A 123 16.26 17.15 7.35
C GLY A 123 17.00 17.95 8.43
N VAL A 124 16.98 17.45 9.68
CA VAL A 124 17.66 18.08 10.84
C VAL A 124 19.18 18.21 10.61
N LYS A 125 19.79 17.37 9.77
CA LYS A 125 21.20 17.46 9.36
C LYS A 125 21.57 18.89 8.90
N THR A 126 20.75 19.49 8.05
CA THR A 126 21.02 20.81 7.48
C THR A 126 20.95 21.95 8.50
N HIS A 127 20.20 21.76 9.59
CA HIS A 127 20.10 22.76 10.66
C HIS A 127 21.25 22.63 11.65
N VAL A 128 21.62 21.41 12.03
CA VAL A 128 22.73 21.14 12.95
C VAL A 128 24.07 21.53 12.32
N GLU A 129 24.30 21.18 11.05
CA GLU A 129 25.53 21.57 10.32
C GLU A 129 25.66 23.10 10.21
N ARG A 130 24.57 23.82 9.91
CA ARG A 130 24.57 25.29 9.88
C ARG A 130 24.84 25.90 11.25
N ALA A 131 24.26 25.36 12.32
CA ALA A 131 24.51 25.85 13.68
C ALA A 131 25.97 25.64 14.12
N LEU A 132 26.58 24.50 13.77
CA LEU A 132 27.99 24.24 14.02
C LEU A 132 28.90 25.20 13.24
N GLU A 133 28.58 25.47 11.98
CA GLU A 133 29.36 26.41 11.16
C GLU A 133 29.28 27.85 11.68
N VAL A 134 28.11 28.30 12.14
CA VAL A 134 27.96 29.60 12.80
C VAL A 134 28.87 29.69 14.02
N LYS A 135 28.85 28.67 14.89
CA LYS A 135 29.69 28.63 16.09
C LYS A 135 31.19 28.70 15.76
N ARG A 136 31.63 27.96 14.74
CA ARG A 136 33.02 27.99 14.25
C ARG A 136 33.40 29.38 13.71
N LEU A 137 32.49 30.03 12.99
CA LEU A 137 32.71 31.38 12.47
C LEU A 137 32.79 32.42 13.58
N GLU A 138 31.93 32.33 14.60
CA GLU A 138 31.99 33.17 15.79
C GLU A 138 33.35 33.05 16.49
N GLU A 139 33.83 31.84 16.73
CA GLU A 139 35.16 31.59 17.33
C GLU A 139 36.28 32.22 16.48
N ASN A 140 36.26 32.04 15.16
CA ASN A 140 37.25 32.66 14.26
C ASN A 140 37.20 34.20 14.29
N VAL A 141 36.01 34.79 14.34
CA VAL A 141 35.86 36.25 14.46
C VAL A 141 36.48 36.74 15.76
N THR A 142 36.25 36.06 16.90
CA THR A 142 36.84 36.46 18.19
C THR A 142 38.37 36.40 18.18
N ILE A 143 38.96 35.37 17.57
CA ILE A 143 40.42 35.23 17.43
C ILE A 143 40.99 36.37 16.59
N LEU A 144 40.41 36.63 15.41
CA LEU A 144 40.86 37.69 14.51
C LEU A 144 40.72 39.08 15.14
N GLU A 145 39.67 39.33 15.92
CA GLU A 145 39.51 40.60 16.65
C GLU A 145 40.60 40.78 17.72
N MET A 146 40.98 39.72 18.44
CA MET A 146 42.10 39.76 19.39
C MET A 146 43.45 40.01 18.70
N GLU A 147 43.71 39.36 17.56
CA GLU A 147 44.93 39.55 16.77
C GLU A 147 45.05 40.98 16.22
N ALA A 148 43.93 41.52 15.72
CA ALA A 148 43.86 42.91 15.25
C ALA A 148 44.13 43.91 16.38
N MET A 149 43.56 43.70 17.57
CA MET A 149 43.82 44.53 18.75
C MET A 149 45.28 44.46 19.21
N THR A 150 45.87 43.27 19.19
CA THR A 150 47.28 43.07 19.53
C THR A 150 48.19 43.79 18.53
N SER A 151 47.89 43.68 17.24
CA SER A 151 48.65 44.34 16.17
C SER A 151 48.56 45.87 16.26
N ARG A 152 47.37 46.43 16.55
CA ARG A 152 47.21 47.86 16.83
C ARG A 152 48.07 48.31 18.01
N THR A 153 48.13 47.53 19.09
CA THR A 153 48.93 47.85 20.28
C THR A 153 50.42 47.92 19.93
N LYS A 154 50.94 46.92 19.20
CA LYS A 154 52.32 46.89 18.71
C LYS A 154 52.64 48.07 17.79
N MET A 155 51.69 48.46 16.93
CA MET A 155 51.85 49.61 16.05
C MET A 155 51.97 50.92 16.84
N ILE A 156 51.12 51.13 17.86
CA ILE A 156 51.19 52.30 18.75
C ILE A 156 52.55 52.33 19.47
N GLU A 157 53.00 51.19 20.01
CA GLU A 157 54.31 51.08 20.67
C GLU A 157 55.47 51.43 19.73
N ALA A 158 55.47 50.86 18.52
CA ALA A 158 56.47 51.16 17.49
C ALA A 158 56.48 52.64 17.09
N MET A 159 55.30 53.27 16.93
CA MET A 159 55.18 54.70 16.63
C MET A 159 55.74 55.57 17.76
N VAL A 160 55.48 55.21 19.03
CA VAL A 160 56.01 55.93 20.20
C VAL A 160 57.53 55.78 20.28
N ASN A 161 58.08 54.59 20.04
CA ASN A 161 59.51 54.35 20.00
C ASN A 161 60.19 55.13 18.88
N LEU A 162 59.64 55.13 17.66
CA LEU A 162 60.15 55.93 16.54
C LEU A 162 60.17 57.42 16.87
N ARG A 163 59.11 57.95 17.51
CA ARG A 163 59.08 59.35 17.97
C ARG A 163 60.12 59.65 19.05
N ARG A 164 60.43 58.72 19.95
CA ARG A 164 61.54 58.87 20.90
C ARG A 164 62.88 58.92 20.17
N THR A 165 63.18 57.92 19.36
CA THR A 165 64.44 57.84 18.61
C THR A 165 64.66 59.08 17.75
N ARG A 166 63.60 59.62 17.13
CA ARG A 166 63.68 60.87 16.37
C ARG A 166 64.04 62.07 17.25
N ARG A 167 63.46 62.19 18.45
CA ARG A 167 63.82 63.28 19.39
C ARG A 167 65.25 63.14 19.90
N ASP A 168 65.69 61.92 20.20
CA ASP A 168 67.04 61.66 20.68
C ASP A 168 68.08 61.93 19.58
N LEU A 169 67.78 61.56 18.32
CA LEU A 169 68.61 61.88 17.16
C LEU A 169 68.78 63.39 16.96
N VAL A 170 67.71 64.18 17.08
CA VAL A 170 67.78 65.65 16.97
C VAL A 170 68.68 66.22 18.06
N LYS A 171 68.53 65.76 19.31
CA LYS A 171 69.40 66.20 20.42
C LYS A 171 70.86 65.84 20.20
N THR A 172 71.15 64.63 19.71
CA THR A 172 72.52 64.21 19.40
C THR A 172 73.11 65.04 18.25
N LYS A 173 72.31 65.35 17.23
CA LYS A 173 72.72 66.21 16.12
C LYS A 173 73.04 67.63 16.58
N ASP A 174 72.20 68.22 17.43
CA ASP A 174 72.42 69.57 17.98
C ASP A 174 73.64 69.63 18.91
N GLY A 175 74.02 68.51 19.53
CA GLY A 175 75.23 68.38 20.35
C GLY A 175 76.49 67.96 19.58
N PHE A 176 76.37 67.70 18.26
CA PHE A 176 77.51 67.34 17.42
C PHE A 176 78.10 68.62 16.82
N GLU A 177 79.19 69.10 17.41
CA GLU A 177 79.98 70.16 16.82
C GLU A 177 80.68 69.57 15.58
N GLU A 178 80.31 70.05 14.40
CA GLU A 178 80.90 69.64 13.12
C GLU A 178 82.38 70.05 13.12
N CYS A 179 83.25 69.17 13.62
CA CYS A 179 84.69 69.34 13.49
C CYS A 179 85.03 69.31 12.01
N ASP A 180 85.38 70.47 11.47
CA ASP A 180 85.85 70.63 10.10
C ASP A 180 87.13 69.80 9.91
N LEU A 181 86.97 68.61 9.31
CA LEU A 181 88.06 67.70 9.00
C LEU A 181 88.84 68.14 7.75
N ASP A 182 88.45 69.24 7.09
CA ASP A 182 89.24 69.91 6.05
C ASP A 182 90.34 70.81 6.64
N ALA A 183 90.56 70.77 7.97
CA ALA A 183 91.83 71.18 8.55
C ALA A 183 92.96 70.33 7.95
N GLU A 184 93.60 70.89 6.92
CA GLU A 184 94.68 70.37 6.08
C GLU A 184 95.73 69.57 6.87
N LEU A 185 95.46 68.30 7.14
CA LEU A 185 96.47 67.35 7.61
C LEU A 185 97.28 66.92 6.40
N GLY A 186 98.24 67.76 6.05
CA GLY A 186 99.24 67.48 5.03
C GLY A 186 100.10 66.29 5.43
N TYR A 187 99.70 65.08 5.04
CA TYR A 187 100.63 63.99 4.74
C TYR A 187 100.06 63.17 3.59
N GLY A 188 100.78 63.24 2.47
CA GLY A 188 100.38 62.65 1.22
C GLY A 188 100.59 61.14 1.13
N GLY A 189 100.03 60.60 0.06
CA GLY A 189 100.52 59.40 -0.60
C GLY A 189 99.79 58.12 -0.21
N GLY A 190 99.00 57.61 -1.16
CA GLY A 190 98.88 56.16 -1.33
C GLY A 190 97.47 55.59 -1.24
N GLU A 191 96.92 55.29 -2.42
CA GLU A 191 96.37 53.96 -2.70
C GLU A 191 94.97 53.62 -2.14
N LYS A 192 93.97 54.13 -2.88
CA LYS A 192 92.84 53.37 -3.46
C LYS A 192 92.40 52.10 -2.72
N ASP A 193 91.65 52.27 -1.63
CA ASP A 193 90.66 51.29 -1.20
C ASP A 193 89.26 51.83 -1.50
N LEU A 194 88.67 51.31 -2.59
CA LEU A 194 87.34 51.62 -3.10
C LEU A 194 86.23 50.99 -2.24
N VAL A 195 86.34 51.07 -0.92
CA VAL A 195 85.15 51.03 -0.07
C VAL A 195 84.74 52.49 0.06
N ARG A 196 83.80 52.92 -0.80
CA ARG A 196 83.03 54.15 -0.61
C ARG A 196 82.47 54.02 0.82
N ARG A 197 83.17 54.58 1.81
CA ARG A 197 82.67 54.69 3.17
C ARG A 197 81.42 55.51 3.00
N MET A 198 80.27 54.83 2.99
CA MET A 198 79.01 55.53 3.09
C MET A 198 79.18 56.47 4.26
N SER A 199 79.02 57.76 4.00
CA SER A 199 79.03 58.74 5.06
C SER A 199 78.04 58.26 6.13
N HIS A 200 78.30 58.59 7.39
CA HIS A 200 77.39 58.23 8.48
C HIS A 200 75.94 58.64 8.15
N GLN A 201 75.79 59.73 7.39
CA GLN A 201 74.54 60.19 6.82
C GLN A 201 73.89 59.22 5.81
N GLU A 202 74.63 58.68 4.83
CA GLU A 202 74.10 57.68 3.88
C GLU A 202 73.67 56.38 4.56
N LEU A 203 74.40 55.94 5.60
CA LEU A 203 74.00 54.78 6.43
C LEU A 203 72.71 55.04 7.21
N LEU A 204 72.57 56.25 7.78
CA LEU A 204 71.36 56.67 8.49
C LEU A 204 70.16 56.80 7.55
N GLU A 205 70.36 57.32 6.33
CA GLU A 205 69.32 57.43 5.31
C GLU A 205 68.86 56.04 4.84
N ALA A 206 69.79 55.11 4.59
CA ALA A 206 69.44 53.73 4.23
C ALA A 206 68.71 52.99 5.36
N ALA A 207 69.12 53.17 6.62
CA ALA A 207 68.43 52.60 7.77
C ALA A 207 67.03 53.19 7.96
N PHE A 208 66.87 54.50 7.74
CA PHE A 208 65.58 55.17 7.79
C PHE A 208 64.66 54.71 6.65
N GLU A 209 65.19 54.52 5.45
CA GLU A 209 64.44 54.01 4.30
C GLU A 209 63.98 52.57 4.53
N MET A 210 64.85 51.69 5.03
CA MET A 210 64.47 50.30 5.36
C MET A 210 63.40 50.25 6.47
N SER A 211 63.55 51.06 7.53
CA SER A 211 62.56 51.15 8.60
C SER A 211 61.21 51.67 8.09
N THR A 212 61.23 52.65 7.18
CA THR A 212 60.03 53.17 6.53
C THR A 212 59.36 52.13 5.64
N ARG A 213 60.14 51.39 4.84
CA ARG A 213 59.62 50.29 3.99
C ARG A 213 59.02 49.15 4.84
N ALA A 214 59.65 48.78 5.95
CA ALA A 214 59.13 47.78 6.87
C ALA A 214 57.81 48.25 7.53
N ALA A 215 57.72 49.51 7.95
CA ALA A 215 56.49 50.09 8.48
C ALA A 215 55.36 50.13 7.44
N LEU A 216 55.66 50.45 6.18
CA LEU A 216 54.69 50.45 5.08
C LEU A 216 54.17 49.03 4.75
N LEU A 217 55.04 48.00 4.81
CA LEU A 217 54.61 46.60 4.64
C LEU A 217 53.68 46.15 5.77
N MET A 218 54.02 46.46 7.02
CA MET A 218 53.15 46.16 8.18
C MET A 218 51.79 46.87 8.06
N LEU A 219 51.76 48.11 7.58
CA LEU A 219 50.52 48.85 7.32
C LEU A 219 49.65 48.16 6.26
N ARG A 220 50.26 47.70 5.15
CA ARG A 220 49.53 46.99 4.08
C ARG A 220 48.93 45.66 4.57
N ASP A 221 49.66 44.92 5.40
CA ASP A 221 49.13 43.68 6.00
C ASP A 221 47.98 43.97 6.97
N THR A 222 48.05 45.08 7.73
CA THR A 222 46.94 45.51 8.59
C THR A 222 45.73 46.01 7.80
N GLU A 223 45.90 46.74 6.70
CA GLU A 223 44.81 47.15 5.80
C GLU A 223 44.10 45.93 5.21
N THR A 224 44.88 44.91 4.79
CA THR A 224 44.34 43.65 4.26
C THR A 224 43.56 42.88 5.34
N ALA A 225 44.04 42.88 6.59
CA ALA A 225 43.33 42.27 7.71
C ALA A 225 42.03 43.04 8.06
N GLU A 226 42.06 44.37 8.04
CA GLU A 226 40.88 45.22 8.27
C GLU A 226 39.80 44.99 7.21
N ASP A 227 40.17 44.86 5.94
CA ASP A 227 39.24 44.53 4.84
C ASP A 227 38.60 43.14 5.03
N ARG A 228 39.39 42.14 5.45
CA ARG A 228 38.86 40.80 5.76
C ARG A 228 37.91 40.82 6.95
N VAL A 229 38.22 41.57 8.00
CA VAL A 229 37.33 41.75 9.16
C VAL A 229 36.04 42.46 8.73
N LYS A 230 36.12 43.49 7.89
CA LYS A 230 34.95 44.18 7.34
C LYS A 230 34.06 43.23 6.54
N GLN A 231 34.65 42.42 5.66
CA GLN A 231 33.92 41.42 4.89
C GLN A 231 33.26 40.35 5.79
N LEU A 232 33.96 39.90 6.84
CA LEU A 232 33.39 38.95 7.80
C LEU A 232 32.22 39.57 8.59
N LYS A 233 32.33 40.84 8.99
CA LYS A 233 31.24 41.56 9.66
C LYS A 233 30.00 41.71 8.77
N GLU A 234 30.18 42.00 7.50
CA GLU A 234 29.08 42.07 6.54
C GLU A 234 28.41 40.69 6.34
N LYS A 235 29.20 39.62 6.19
CA LYS A 235 28.68 38.25 6.13
C LYS A 235 27.93 37.85 7.41
N LEU A 236 28.47 38.20 8.57
CA LEU A 236 27.83 37.97 9.87
C LEU A 236 26.48 38.71 9.98
N ALA A 237 26.41 39.96 9.51
CA ALA A 237 25.18 40.73 9.50
C ALA A 237 24.09 40.11 8.60
N ILE A 238 24.47 39.60 7.42
CA ILE A 238 23.55 38.88 6.52
C ILE A 238 23.04 37.61 7.20
N LEU A 239 23.92 36.80 7.78
CA LEU A 239 23.56 35.56 8.49
C LEU A 239 22.62 35.82 9.66
N ASN A 240 22.86 36.86 10.46
CA ASN A 240 21.99 37.23 11.57
C ASN A 240 20.60 37.68 11.09
N SER A 241 20.53 38.46 10.01
CA SER A 241 19.25 38.83 9.38
C SER A 241 18.47 37.60 8.91
N ASP A 242 19.15 36.62 8.32
CA ASP A 242 18.51 35.40 7.84
C ASP A 242 18.08 34.48 8.99
N LEU A 243 18.85 34.42 10.08
CA LEU A 243 18.48 33.74 11.31
C LEU A 243 17.22 34.35 11.93
N ASP A 244 17.13 35.68 12.01
CA ASP A 244 15.94 36.37 12.52
C ASP A 244 14.69 36.09 11.67
N LYS A 245 14.83 36.09 10.34
CA LYS A 245 13.73 35.69 9.43
C LYS A 245 13.30 34.24 9.68
N ALA A 246 14.26 33.32 9.83
CA ALA A 246 13.96 31.92 10.10
C ALA A 246 13.28 31.72 11.46
N LEU A 247 13.73 32.44 12.51
CA LEU A 247 13.11 32.43 13.82
C LEU A 247 11.68 32.96 13.75
N LYS A 248 11.44 34.05 13.01
CA LYS A 248 10.09 34.60 12.80
C LYS A 248 9.16 33.57 12.16
N VAL A 249 9.60 32.91 11.08
CA VAL A 249 8.82 31.85 10.43
C VAL A 249 8.55 30.69 11.40
N ASN A 250 9.53 30.30 12.22
CA ASN A 250 9.36 29.26 13.23
C ASN A 250 8.32 29.66 14.30
N PHE A 251 8.32 30.91 14.76
CA PHE A 251 7.28 31.41 15.66
C PHE A 251 5.89 31.38 15.02
N GLU A 252 5.75 31.79 13.76
CA GLU A 252 4.49 31.73 13.02
C GLU A 252 4.00 30.28 12.82
N LEU A 253 4.90 29.33 12.53
CA LEU A 253 4.56 27.90 12.44
C LEU A 253 4.14 27.34 13.80
N ASN A 254 4.87 27.66 14.87
CA ASN A 254 4.53 27.22 16.23
C ASN A 254 3.19 27.82 16.71
N ALA A 255 2.83 29.03 16.27
CA ALA A 255 1.53 29.62 16.57
C ALA A 255 0.36 28.89 15.87
N LYS A 256 0.59 28.32 14.67
CA LYS A 256 -0.40 27.52 13.93
C LYS A 256 -0.51 26.08 14.40
N LEU A 257 0.52 25.55 15.06
CA LEU A 257 0.56 24.16 15.52
C LEU A 257 -0.61 23.79 16.46
N PRO A 258 -1.00 24.61 17.46
CA PRO A 258 -2.18 24.33 18.29
C PRO A 258 -3.49 24.26 17.51
N GLU A 259 -3.70 25.15 16.53
CA GLU A 259 -4.90 25.14 15.68
C GLU A 259 -4.98 23.84 14.87
N MET A 260 -3.84 23.39 14.33
CA MET A 260 -3.74 22.12 13.61
C MET A 260 -4.01 20.92 14.53
N ILE A 261 -3.50 20.94 15.78
CA ILE A 261 -3.75 19.89 16.77
C ILE A 261 -5.24 19.81 17.14
N ILE A 262 -5.90 20.96 17.34
CA ILE A 262 -7.35 21.01 17.63
C ILE A 262 -8.13 20.45 16.44
N ALA A 263 -7.82 20.90 15.21
CA ALA A 263 -8.48 20.41 14.01
C ALA A 263 -8.28 18.90 13.81
N HIS A 264 -7.09 18.37 14.12
CA HIS A 264 -6.82 16.92 14.09
C HIS A 264 -7.66 16.17 15.12
N SER A 265 -7.72 16.64 16.37
CA SER A 265 -8.55 16.02 17.41
C SER A 265 -10.05 16.01 17.06
N ASP A 266 -10.54 17.08 16.43
CA ASP A 266 -11.93 17.13 15.94
C ASP A 266 -12.16 16.17 14.76
N CYS A 267 -11.16 15.99 13.90
CA CYS A 267 -11.20 15.00 12.82
C CYS A 267 -11.25 13.57 13.38
N GLU A 268 -10.41 13.24 14.36
CA GLU A 268 -10.39 11.93 15.04
C GLU A 268 -11.73 11.62 15.70
N LYS A 269 -12.33 12.58 16.42
CA LYS A 269 -13.67 12.40 17.02
C LYS A 269 -14.75 12.16 15.97
N LYS A 270 -14.71 12.87 14.84
CA LYS A 270 -15.64 12.63 13.72
C LYS A 270 -15.42 11.25 13.11
N GLN A 271 -14.18 10.80 13.00
CA GLN A 271 -13.85 9.46 12.50
C GLN A 271 -14.38 8.37 13.43
N GLU A 272 -14.31 8.56 14.75
CA GLU A 272 -14.87 7.65 15.76
C GLU A 272 -16.41 7.61 15.72
N ASP A 273 -17.08 8.75 15.57
CA ASP A 273 -18.55 8.83 15.38
C ASP A 273 -18.97 8.09 14.10
N VAL A 274 -18.29 8.33 12.98
CA VAL A 274 -18.55 7.65 11.71
C VAL A 274 -18.33 6.14 11.84
N ALA A 275 -17.27 5.70 12.52
CA ALA A 275 -17.00 4.29 12.76
C ALA A 275 -18.11 3.62 13.60
N THR A 276 -18.58 4.31 14.64
CA THR A 276 -19.68 3.85 15.50
C THR A 276 -20.98 3.72 14.70
N ARG A 277 -21.35 4.74 13.92
CA ARG A 277 -22.55 4.72 13.05
C ARG A 277 -22.48 3.63 11.99
N LEU A 278 -21.30 3.38 11.42
CA LEU A 278 -21.08 2.31 10.46
C LEU A 278 -21.22 0.93 11.10
N PHE A 279 -20.76 0.77 12.35
CA PHE A 279 -20.97 -0.46 13.11
C PHE A 279 -22.46 -0.73 13.38
N GLU A 280 -23.21 0.28 13.83
CA GLU A 280 -24.66 0.17 14.03
C GLU A 280 -25.41 -0.16 12.73
N ALA A 281 -25.03 0.48 11.61
CA ALA A 281 -25.57 0.18 10.29
C ALA A 281 -25.32 -1.28 9.88
N ARG A 282 -24.12 -1.83 10.12
CA ARG A 282 -23.81 -3.24 9.86
C ARG A 282 -24.61 -4.21 10.73
N VAL A 283 -24.85 -3.86 11.99
CA VAL A 283 -25.67 -4.67 12.90
C VAL A 283 -27.13 -4.71 12.41
N THR A 284 -27.67 -3.56 12.02
CA THR A 284 -29.03 -3.48 11.47
C THR A 284 -29.17 -4.22 10.14
N GLU A 285 -28.21 -4.08 9.22
CA GLU A 285 -28.15 -4.84 7.96
C GLU A 285 -28.13 -6.36 8.22
N LYS A 286 -27.31 -6.83 9.16
CA LYS A 286 -27.26 -8.26 9.51
C LYS A 286 -28.62 -8.75 10.04
N HIS A 287 -29.31 -7.93 10.83
CA HIS A 287 -30.65 -8.26 11.34
C HIS A 287 -31.71 -8.32 10.23
N THR A 288 -31.68 -7.39 9.27
CA THR A 288 -32.62 -7.40 8.13
C THR A 288 -32.35 -8.58 7.19
N ILE A 289 -31.09 -8.94 6.94
CA ILE A 289 -30.71 -10.14 6.17
C ILE A 289 -31.24 -11.41 6.84
N GLU A 290 -31.05 -11.55 8.15
CA GLU A 290 -31.52 -12.72 8.89
C GLU A 290 -33.06 -12.83 8.87
N THR A 291 -33.75 -11.69 9.01
CA THR A 291 -35.20 -11.62 8.89
C THR A 291 -35.67 -12.00 7.49
N GLY A 292 -34.99 -11.53 6.44
CA GLY A 292 -35.23 -11.91 5.05
C GLY A 292 -35.06 -13.41 4.81
N ARG A 293 -34.03 -14.04 5.37
CA ARG A 293 -33.82 -15.49 5.31
C ARG A 293 -34.94 -16.28 5.98
N LYS A 294 -35.46 -15.81 7.12
CA LYS A 294 -36.62 -16.44 7.80
C LYS A 294 -37.87 -16.36 6.94
N PHE A 295 -38.15 -15.19 6.34
CA PHE A 295 -39.29 -15.05 5.41
C PHE A 295 -39.16 -15.95 4.19
N GLN A 296 -37.96 -16.04 3.59
CA GLN A 296 -37.72 -16.94 2.46
C GLN A 296 -38.01 -18.40 2.81
N LYS A 297 -37.49 -18.87 3.96
CA LYS A 297 -37.74 -20.24 4.43
C LYS A 297 -39.22 -20.53 4.63
N ASN A 298 -39.97 -19.57 5.19
CA ASN A 298 -41.42 -19.70 5.34
C ASN A 298 -42.15 -19.77 3.99
N ASN A 299 -41.71 -18.97 3.01
CA ASN A 299 -42.28 -18.97 1.66
C ASN A 299 -42.00 -20.30 0.94
N ASP A 300 -40.81 -20.88 1.11
CA ASP A 300 -40.45 -22.19 0.56
C ASP A 300 -41.30 -23.31 1.17
N ASP A 301 -41.54 -23.29 2.49
CA ASP A 301 -42.43 -24.25 3.17
C ASP A 301 -43.89 -24.13 2.69
N LEU A 302 -44.40 -22.90 2.55
CA LEU A 302 -45.73 -22.64 1.99
C LEU A 302 -45.84 -23.12 0.55
N THR A 303 -44.82 -22.87 -0.28
CA THR A 303 -44.75 -23.35 -1.66
C THR A 303 -44.80 -24.88 -1.71
N LEU A 304 -44.05 -25.56 -0.85
CA LEU A 304 -44.07 -27.01 -0.74
C LEU A 304 -45.45 -27.54 -0.30
N LYS A 305 -46.11 -26.88 0.67
CA LYS A 305 -47.48 -27.21 1.08
C LYS A 305 -48.48 -27.04 -0.07
N CYS A 306 -48.41 -25.94 -0.82
CA CYS A 306 -49.23 -25.71 -1.99
C CYS A 306 -49.03 -26.79 -3.06
N GLN A 307 -47.78 -27.20 -3.31
CA GLN A 307 -47.48 -28.31 -4.24
C GLN A 307 -48.07 -29.64 -3.77
N LYS A 308 -47.99 -29.96 -2.48
CA LYS A 308 -48.61 -31.17 -1.91
C LYS A 308 -50.13 -31.13 -2.07
N MET A 309 -50.77 -29.99 -1.77
CA MET A 309 -52.21 -29.82 -1.89
C MET A 309 -52.67 -29.91 -3.36
N LYS A 310 -51.89 -29.35 -4.30
CA LYS A 310 -52.13 -29.50 -5.74
C LYS A 310 -52.18 -30.96 -6.17
N LYS A 311 -51.23 -31.79 -5.72
CA LYS A 311 -51.22 -33.25 -6.02
C LYS A 311 -52.47 -33.95 -5.48
N VAL A 312 -52.89 -33.63 -4.25
CA VAL A 312 -54.13 -34.20 -3.67
C VAL A 312 -55.36 -33.82 -4.49
N ILE A 313 -55.44 -32.56 -4.94
CA ILE A 313 -56.53 -32.10 -5.82
C ILE A 313 -56.50 -32.85 -7.15
N GLU A 314 -55.33 -32.99 -7.79
CA GLU A 314 -55.16 -33.75 -9.03
C GLU A 314 -55.63 -35.21 -8.87
N GLU A 315 -55.27 -35.88 -7.77
CA GLU A 315 -55.73 -37.25 -7.46
C GLU A 315 -57.25 -37.34 -7.23
N LEU A 316 -57.85 -36.35 -6.57
CA LEU A 316 -59.31 -36.29 -6.36
C LEU A 316 -60.06 -36.04 -7.68
N VAL A 317 -59.54 -35.15 -8.53
CA VAL A 317 -60.08 -34.90 -9.87
C VAL A 317 -60.04 -36.16 -10.73
N MET A 318 -58.92 -36.89 -10.70
CA MET A 318 -58.79 -38.19 -11.39
C MET A 318 -59.84 -39.19 -10.91
N ARG A 319 -59.96 -39.39 -9.58
CA ARG A 319 -60.98 -40.30 -9.00
C ARG A 319 -62.41 -39.89 -9.35
N ASN A 320 -62.72 -38.60 -9.33
CA ASN A 320 -64.06 -38.11 -9.68
C ASN A 320 -64.36 -38.35 -11.18
N THR A 321 -63.36 -38.16 -12.04
CA THR A 321 -63.49 -38.44 -13.48
C THR A 321 -63.75 -39.94 -13.74
N GLU A 322 -63.04 -40.83 -13.05
CA GLU A 322 -63.28 -42.27 -13.09
C GLU A 322 -64.69 -42.64 -12.60
N PHE A 323 -65.15 -42.03 -11.50
CA PHE A 323 -66.50 -42.24 -10.97
C PHE A 323 -67.58 -41.82 -11.97
N ILE A 324 -67.45 -40.64 -12.60
CA ILE A 324 -68.35 -40.15 -13.63
C ILE A 324 -68.39 -41.12 -14.83
N GLN A 325 -67.22 -41.62 -15.25
CA GLN A 325 -67.11 -42.59 -16.34
C GLN A 325 -67.78 -43.92 -15.99
N GLN A 326 -67.58 -44.43 -14.78
CA GLN A 326 -68.24 -45.65 -14.29
C GLN A 326 -69.76 -45.48 -14.24
N LYS A 327 -70.27 -44.34 -13.76
CA LYS A 327 -71.70 -44.04 -13.73
C LYS A 327 -72.31 -44.02 -15.14
N THR A 328 -71.64 -43.35 -16.08
CA THR A 328 -72.08 -43.31 -17.48
C THR A 328 -72.10 -44.71 -18.11
N ASN A 329 -71.10 -45.54 -17.81
CA ASN A 329 -71.07 -46.93 -18.24
C ASN A 329 -72.19 -47.77 -17.62
N ARG A 330 -72.52 -47.55 -16.34
CA ARG A 330 -73.67 -48.19 -15.67
C ARG A 330 -74.98 -47.79 -16.34
N ASP A 331 -75.21 -46.50 -16.57
CA ASP A 331 -76.42 -45.98 -17.23
C ASP A 331 -76.56 -46.55 -18.65
N LYS A 332 -75.45 -46.65 -19.41
CA LYS A 332 -75.45 -47.31 -20.73
C LYS A 332 -75.82 -48.79 -20.65
N ARG A 333 -75.30 -49.53 -19.66
CA ARG A 333 -75.66 -50.95 -19.44
C ARG A 333 -77.13 -51.10 -19.08
N GLU A 334 -77.69 -50.23 -18.26
CA GLU A 334 -79.11 -50.25 -17.90
C GLU A 334 -80.01 -49.95 -19.11
N ARG A 335 -79.67 -48.95 -19.94
CA ARG A 335 -80.38 -48.70 -21.21
C ARG A 335 -80.33 -49.90 -22.15
N LEU A 336 -79.18 -50.57 -22.27
CA LEU A 336 -79.05 -51.79 -23.09
C LEU A 336 -79.89 -52.93 -22.53
N LYS A 337 -79.92 -53.13 -21.21
CA LYS A 337 -80.78 -54.14 -20.57
C LYS A 337 -82.26 -53.89 -20.89
N MET A 338 -82.74 -52.65 -20.77
CA MET A 338 -84.11 -52.32 -21.12
C MET A 338 -84.42 -52.60 -22.60
N LYS A 339 -83.52 -52.23 -23.53
CA LYS A 339 -83.67 -52.55 -24.97
C LYS A 339 -83.74 -54.06 -25.23
N ILE A 340 -82.91 -54.84 -24.56
CA ILE A 340 -82.92 -56.31 -24.67
C ILE A 340 -84.23 -56.88 -24.12
N GLU A 341 -84.71 -56.39 -22.97
CA GLU A 341 -85.98 -56.82 -22.38
C GLU A 341 -87.19 -56.47 -23.26
N GLU A 342 -87.16 -55.30 -23.89
CA GLU A 342 -88.18 -54.86 -24.84
C GLU A 342 -88.16 -55.71 -26.13
N GLN A 343 -86.97 -55.99 -26.69
CA GLN A 343 -86.82 -56.90 -27.83
C GLN A 343 -87.32 -58.32 -27.50
N THR A 344 -86.97 -58.86 -26.33
CA THR A 344 -87.44 -60.20 -25.93
C THR A 344 -88.93 -60.24 -25.67
N LYS A 345 -89.56 -59.16 -25.17
CA LYS A 345 -91.03 -59.04 -25.11
C LYS A 345 -91.67 -59.04 -26.51
N MET A 346 -91.12 -58.27 -27.44
CA MET A 346 -91.56 -58.24 -28.83
C MET A 346 -91.43 -59.60 -29.52
N GLU A 347 -90.31 -60.31 -29.31
CA GLU A 347 -90.11 -61.66 -29.85
C GLU A 347 -91.08 -62.67 -29.24
N LYS A 348 -91.32 -62.62 -27.92
CA LYS A 348 -92.33 -63.46 -27.27
C LYS A 348 -93.73 -63.23 -27.84
N GLN A 349 -94.13 -61.97 -28.07
CA GLN A 349 -95.41 -61.65 -28.71
C GLN A 349 -95.47 -62.16 -30.15
N ARG A 350 -94.40 -61.98 -30.93
CA ARG A 350 -94.29 -62.48 -32.30
C ARG A 350 -94.40 -64.01 -32.36
N LEU A 351 -93.79 -64.72 -31.42
CA LEU A 351 -93.91 -66.17 -31.29
C LEU A 351 -95.31 -66.60 -30.85
N LYS A 352 -95.95 -65.84 -29.95
CA LYS A 352 -97.33 -66.10 -29.53
C LYS A 352 -98.30 -65.98 -30.70
N MET A 353 -98.18 -64.94 -31.53
CA MET A 353 -99.00 -64.79 -32.75
C MET A 353 -98.80 -65.94 -33.75
N LYS A 354 -97.61 -66.54 -33.81
CA LYS A 354 -97.35 -67.71 -34.67
C LYS A 354 -97.94 -69.03 -34.15
N ILE A 355 -98.33 -69.11 -32.88
CA ILE A 355 -98.90 -70.33 -32.27
C ILE A 355 -100.44 -70.29 -32.30
N GLU A 356 -101.04 -69.11 -32.43
CA GLU A 356 -102.50 -68.92 -32.42
C GLU A 356 -103.14 -68.83 -33.84
N ASP A 357 -102.39 -69.14 -34.91
CA ASP A 357 -102.95 -69.39 -36.25
C ASP A 357 -103.21 -70.91 -36.45
N PRO A 358 -104.48 -71.37 -36.52
CA PRO A 358 -104.80 -72.73 -36.91
C PRO A 358 -105.13 -72.77 -38.40
N VAL A 359 -104.13 -72.95 -39.26
CA VAL A 359 -104.32 -73.37 -40.66
C VAL A 359 -103.16 -74.29 -41.00
N ALA A 360 -103.34 -75.60 -40.84
CA ALA A 360 -103.80 -76.52 -41.88
C ALA A 360 -102.79 -76.71 -43.03
N ASP A 361 -102.20 -77.91 -42.98
CA ASP A 361 -101.98 -78.81 -44.11
C ASP A 361 -100.63 -78.81 -44.88
N ALA A 362 -100.18 -80.06 -45.08
CA ALA A 362 -99.17 -80.64 -45.98
C ALA A 362 -97.79 -79.95 -46.15
N GLY A 363 -96.65 -80.63 -46.14
CA GLY A 363 -96.33 -82.04 -46.25
C GLY A 363 -94.87 -82.18 -46.73
N PHE A 364 -94.26 -83.32 -46.42
CA PHE A 364 -92.96 -83.85 -46.89
C PHE A 364 -91.65 -83.30 -46.31
N GLY A 365 -90.88 -84.22 -45.70
CA GLY A 365 -89.52 -84.46 -46.17
C GLY A 365 -88.42 -84.72 -45.13
N SER A 366 -88.05 -86.00 -44.96
CA SER A 366 -86.78 -86.53 -44.43
C SER A 366 -86.53 -86.34 -42.91
N ILE A 367 -86.70 -87.37 -42.08
CA ILE A 367 -85.80 -88.53 -41.88
C ILE A 367 -84.33 -88.10 -41.83
N TYR A 368 -83.86 -87.67 -40.65
CA TYR A 368 -82.58 -88.03 -40.04
C TYR A 368 -82.49 -87.37 -38.64
N GLN A 369 -83.24 -87.90 -37.68
CA GLN A 369 -83.12 -87.53 -36.26
C GLN A 369 -82.96 -88.77 -35.39
N LYS A 370 -81.70 -89.07 -35.03
CA LYS A 370 -81.27 -89.74 -33.77
C LYS A 370 -79.78 -90.12 -33.90
N LYS A 371 -78.84 -89.16 -33.82
CA LYS A 371 -77.44 -89.52 -33.45
C LYS A 371 -76.43 -88.44 -33.06
N ILE A 372 -76.77 -87.17 -32.86
CA ILE A 372 -75.74 -86.16 -32.48
C ILE A 372 -76.27 -85.14 -31.45
N TRP A 373 -76.95 -85.59 -30.39
CA TRP A 373 -77.32 -84.73 -29.26
C TRP A 373 -76.94 -85.32 -27.88
N ASN A 374 -76.10 -86.37 -27.83
CA ASN A 374 -75.61 -86.91 -26.55
C ASN A 374 -74.10 -86.83 -26.33
N GLU A 375 -73.33 -86.17 -27.22
CA GLU A 375 -71.87 -86.15 -27.14
C GLU A 375 -71.24 -84.73 -27.07
N CYS A 376 -71.89 -83.78 -26.39
CA CYS A 376 -71.28 -82.47 -26.07
C CYS A 376 -71.48 -82.01 -24.61
N ILE A 377 -72.04 -82.87 -23.74
CA ILE A 377 -71.98 -82.70 -22.28
C ILE A 377 -71.03 -83.75 -21.72
N ARG A 378 -69.73 -83.55 -21.90
CA ARG A 378 -68.66 -83.99 -20.99
C ARG A 378 -67.32 -83.56 -21.57
N LEU A 379 -66.42 -83.12 -20.69
CA LEU A 379 -65.04 -82.68 -20.95
C LEU A 379 -64.88 -81.18 -21.25
N ARG A 380 -64.97 -80.36 -20.20
CA ARG A 380 -64.01 -79.28 -19.96
C ARG A 380 -63.90 -78.96 -18.46
N GLY A 381 -63.32 -79.93 -17.76
CA GLY A 381 -62.55 -79.70 -16.53
C GLY A 381 -61.05 -79.57 -16.84
N PRO A 382 -60.21 -79.22 -15.86
CA PRO A 382 -59.00 -78.43 -16.04
C PRO A 382 -57.73 -79.25 -16.31
N ARG A 383 -56.72 -78.56 -16.84
CA ARG A 383 -55.31 -78.95 -17.13
C ARG A 383 -55.07 -79.56 -18.51
N ILE A 384 -54.35 -78.82 -19.36
CA ILE A 384 -53.16 -79.30 -20.08
C ILE A 384 -52.25 -78.09 -20.27
N ARG A 385 -51.04 -78.20 -19.72
CA ARG A 385 -49.88 -77.36 -19.98
C ARG A 385 -49.19 -77.83 -21.27
N LEU A 386 -48.60 -76.86 -21.96
CA LEU A 386 -47.40 -76.93 -22.80
C LEU A 386 -47.47 -77.52 -24.23
N CYS A 387 -46.70 -76.81 -25.08
CA CYS A 387 -46.06 -77.22 -26.33
C CYS A 387 -46.83 -77.08 -27.65
N CYS A 388 -46.67 -75.92 -28.29
CA CYS A 388 -46.36 -75.82 -29.72
C CYS A 388 -45.52 -74.56 -29.98
N LYS A 389 -44.23 -74.69 -29.69
CA LYS A 389 -43.14 -73.95 -30.32
C LYS A 389 -42.80 -74.74 -31.60
N VAL A 390 -42.34 -74.03 -32.63
CA VAL A 390 -41.75 -74.55 -33.89
C VAL A 390 -42.76 -74.79 -35.04
N ILE A 391 -42.93 -73.78 -35.90
CA ILE A 391 -42.71 -73.79 -37.37
C ILE A 391 -43.07 -72.39 -37.90
N ARG A 392 -42.06 -71.52 -38.06
CA ARG A 392 -41.85 -70.60 -39.20
C ARG A 392 -40.64 -69.70 -38.91
N MET A 393 -39.45 -70.30 -39.07
CA MET A 393 -38.31 -69.62 -39.64
C MET A 393 -38.38 -69.82 -41.15
N MET A 394 -38.16 -68.75 -41.92
CA MET A 394 -37.73 -68.66 -43.34
C MET A 394 -38.47 -67.50 -44.02
N GLY A 395 -37.77 -66.39 -44.18
CA GLY A 395 -38.24 -65.17 -44.84
C GLY A 395 -37.35 -63.99 -44.48
N GLY A 396 -36.07 -64.07 -44.85
CA GLY A 396 -35.10 -62.99 -44.67
C GLY A 396 -35.02 -62.06 -45.89
N VAL A 397 -34.39 -60.92 -45.64
CA VAL A 397 -33.66 -60.03 -46.57
C VAL A 397 -34.50 -59.21 -47.56
N PHE A 398 -34.59 -57.89 -47.32
CA PHE A 398 -34.13 -56.79 -48.21
C PHE A 398 -34.59 -55.43 -47.67
N GLY A 399 -33.75 -54.39 -47.85
CA GLY A 399 -34.24 -53.03 -48.11
C GLY A 399 -34.10 -51.99 -47.00
N SER A 400 -32.93 -51.37 -46.93
CA SER A 400 -32.80 -49.92 -46.69
C SER A 400 -33.78 -49.15 -47.61
N TRP A 401 -34.29 -47.98 -47.19
CA TRP A 401 -34.50 -46.78 -48.02
C TRP A 401 -34.94 -45.60 -47.14
N ARG A 402 -34.31 -44.45 -47.40
CA ARG A 402 -34.65 -43.09 -46.93
C ARG A 402 -35.88 -42.55 -47.69
N LEU A 403 -36.33 -41.38 -47.20
CA LEU A 403 -37.12 -40.28 -47.82
C LEU A 403 -38.52 -40.14 -47.20
N TYR A 404 -38.77 -39.13 -46.36
CA TYR A 404 -38.92 -37.67 -46.60
C TYR A 404 -40.35 -37.25 -46.98
N SER A 405 -40.72 -36.10 -46.40
CA SER A 405 -41.79 -35.15 -46.76
C SER A 405 -42.96 -35.15 -45.78
N VAL A 406 -43.06 -34.20 -44.83
CA VAL A 406 -43.25 -32.73 -44.97
C VAL A 406 -44.64 -32.39 -45.51
N THR A 407 -45.43 -31.69 -44.69
CA THR A 407 -46.16 -30.43 -44.94
C THR A 407 -47.15 -30.22 -43.76
N GLY A 408 -47.28 -29.06 -43.12
CA GLY A 408 -46.68 -27.74 -43.29
C GLY A 408 -47.63 -26.64 -42.80
N PHE A 409 -47.04 -25.50 -42.35
CA PHE A 409 -47.59 -24.13 -42.30
C PHE A 409 -48.67 -23.78 -41.24
N TRP A 410 -48.71 -22.63 -40.55
CA TRP A 410 -48.34 -21.20 -40.77
C TRP A 410 -47.79 -20.58 -39.43
N LEU A 411 -46.80 -19.68 -39.29
CA LEU A 411 -46.45 -18.34 -39.84
C LEU A 411 -46.65 -17.18 -38.79
N VAL A 412 -45.56 -16.42 -38.54
CA VAL A 412 -45.45 -14.97 -38.22
C VAL A 412 -45.95 -14.37 -36.88
N LYS A 413 -45.00 -13.89 -36.04
CA LYS A 413 -44.85 -12.48 -35.54
C LYS A 413 -43.64 -12.41 -34.57
N LEU A 414 -42.55 -11.68 -34.81
CA LEU A 414 -42.29 -10.21 -34.84
C LEU A 414 -41.81 -9.63 -33.48
N LEU A 415 -40.55 -9.20 -33.50
CA LEU A 415 -39.81 -8.17 -32.73
C LEU A 415 -40.53 -7.25 -31.72
N LYS A 416 -39.88 -7.03 -30.56
CA LYS A 416 -39.52 -5.72 -29.93
C LYS A 416 -38.62 -5.97 -28.69
N THR A 417 -37.31 -5.67 -28.73
CA THR A 417 -36.57 -4.44 -28.27
C THR A 417 -36.43 -4.33 -26.74
N THR A 418 -35.29 -4.05 -26.11
CA THR A 418 -34.20 -3.03 -26.31
C THR A 418 -32.94 -3.51 -25.56
N VAL A 419 -31.69 -3.56 -26.07
CA VAL A 419 -30.71 -2.50 -26.41
C VAL A 419 -30.69 -1.31 -25.45
N VAL A 420 -29.61 -1.18 -24.65
CA VAL A 420 -28.78 0.05 -24.60
C VAL A 420 -27.31 -0.37 -24.42
N ALA A 421 -26.49 0.06 -25.39
CA ALA A 421 -25.05 -0.02 -25.43
C ALA A 421 -24.40 1.17 -24.69
N GLY A 422 -23.09 1.09 -24.48
CA GLY A 422 -22.30 2.11 -23.78
C GLY A 422 -22.42 3.53 -24.32
N GLY A 423 -22.24 4.49 -23.41
CA GLY A 423 -22.02 5.89 -23.70
C GLY A 423 -20.55 6.24 -23.54
N ALA A 424 -20.01 6.90 -24.56
CA ALA A 424 -18.68 7.47 -24.60
C ALA A 424 -18.54 8.65 -23.64
N VAL A 425 -17.31 8.80 -23.15
CA VAL A 425 -16.75 10.02 -22.58
C VAL A 425 -16.62 11.06 -23.69
N LEU A 426 -17.28 12.20 -23.54
CA LEU A 426 -16.86 13.47 -24.14
C LEU A 426 -16.95 14.58 -23.08
N ARG A 427 -15.88 15.36 -23.04
CA ARG A 427 -15.78 16.69 -22.46
C ARG A 427 -16.93 17.59 -22.90
N GLU A 428 -17.35 18.47 -22.01
CA GLU A 428 -17.44 19.90 -22.33
C GLU A 428 -17.13 20.70 -21.07
N ASP A 429 -16.35 21.75 -21.30
CA ASP A 429 -15.99 22.80 -20.37
C ASP A 429 -17.20 23.72 -20.06
N ASP A 430 -17.02 24.52 -19.00
CA ASP A 430 -17.54 25.89 -18.78
C ASP A 430 -18.55 26.16 -17.65
N ALA A 431 -17.96 26.76 -16.60
CA ALA A 431 -18.32 28.03 -15.94
C ALA A 431 -19.67 28.25 -15.23
N GLY A 432 -19.57 28.64 -13.95
CA GLY A 432 -20.28 29.83 -13.43
C GLY A 432 -21.00 29.69 -12.08
N GLU A 433 -20.29 29.90 -10.96
CA GLU A 433 -20.47 31.02 -9.99
C GLU A 433 -19.61 30.81 -8.73
#